data_AF-A0A0H5CSW0-F1
#
_entry.id   AF-A0A0H5CSW0-F1
#
_cell.length_a   1.000
_cell.length_b   1.000
_cell.length_c   1.000
_cell.angle_alpha   90.00
_cell.angle_beta   90.00
_cell.angle_gamma   90.00
#
_symmetry.space_group_name_H-M   'P 1'
#
loop_
_entity.id
_entity.type
_entity.pdbx_description
1 polymer ?
#
loop_
_entity_poly.entity_id
_entity_poly.type
_entity_poly.pdbx_seq_one_letter_code
_entity_poly.pdbx_strand_id
1 'polypeptide(L)' 'MEVRAIKVLGERVHPNTGRTMIYVACDVISGDATVVDDDELDAIVWASLADLSEYVPHGLFNPVQEHLAAVLST' A
#
# COMPACT_ATOMS: atom_id res chain seq x y z
N MET A 1 -2.29 -2.89 -14.80
CA MET A 1 -3.44 -2.32 -14.06
C MET A 1 -3.41 -0.80 -14.15
N GLU A 2 -4.56 -0.19 -14.38
CA GLU A 2 -4.76 1.26 -14.35
C GLU A 2 -5.35 1.66 -12.99
N VAL A 3 -4.83 2.74 -12.40
CA VAL A 3 -5.31 3.27 -11.12
C VAL A 3 -5.52 4.78 -11.19
N ARG A 4 -6.44 5.29 -10.36
CA ARG A 4 -6.69 6.72 -10.19
C ARG A 4 -6.38 7.13 -8.76
N ALA A 5 -5.55 8.14 -8.59
CA ALA A 5 -5.28 8.74 -7.29
C ALA A 5 -6.55 9.40 -6.72
N ILE A 6 -6.84 9.11 -5.46
CA ILE A 6 -7.98 9.67 -4.71
C ILE A 6 -7.51 10.81 -3.83
N LYS A 7 -6.48 10.57 -3.00
CA LYS A 7 -5.92 11.56 -2.08
C LYS A 7 -4.53 11.18 -1.59
N VAL A 8 -3.75 12.19 -1.21
CA VAL A 8 -2.52 12.02 -0.44
C VAL A 8 -2.89 11.78 1.02
N LEU A 9 -2.34 10.73 1.62
CA LEU A 9 -2.54 10.36 3.02
C LEU A 9 -1.50 11.01 3.95
N GLY A 10 -0.35 11.37 3.39
CA GLY A 10 0.72 12.08 4.07
C GLY A 10 2.09 11.73 3.52
N GLU A 11 3.11 12.30 4.14
CA GLU A 11 4.51 12.04 3.81
C GLU A 11 5.32 11.74 5.08
N ARG A 12 6.42 10.99 4.94
CA ARG A 12 7.40 10.78 6.00
C ARG A 12 8.80 10.48 5.43
N VAL A 13 9.82 10.70 6.24
CA VAL A 13 11.12 10.06 6.04
C VAL A 13 11.05 8.64 6.61
N HIS A 14 11.28 7.63 5.79
CA HIS A 14 11.16 6.23 6.19
C HIS A 14 12.21 5.88 7.25
N PRO A 15 11.82 5.31 8.41
CA PRO A 15 12.73 5.14 9.55
C PRO A 15 13.92 4.23 9.24
N ASN A 16 13.74 3.22 8.38
CA ASN A 16 14.79 2.24 8.10
C ASN A 16 15.66 2.60 6.89
N THR A 17 15.18 3.44 5.97
CA THR A 17 15.86 3.70 4.69
C THR A 17 16.25 5.17 4.50
N GLY A 18 15.74 6.08 5.32
CA GLY A 18 15.96 7.52 5.19
C GLY A 18 15.32 8.16 3.95
N ARG A 19 14.54 7.39 3.16
CA ARG A 19 13.90 7.88 1.94
C ARG A 19 12.64 8.68 2.27
N THR A 20 12.42 9.78 1.56
CA THR A 20 11.12 10.46 1.59
C THR A 20 10.07 9.58 0.91
N MET A 21 9.00 9.26 1.62
CA MET A 21 7.85 8.51 1.12
C MET A 21 6.62 9.40 1.15
N ILE A 22 5.88 9.41 0.04
CA ILE A 22 4.56 10.04 -0.08
C ILE A 22 3.56 8.90 -0.27
N TYR A 23 2.52 8.85 0.56
CA TYR A 23 1.50 7.82 0.51
C TYR A 23 0.24 8.35 -0.17
N VAL A 24 -0.23 7.63 -1.19
CA VAL A 24 -1.39 8.02 -2.01
C VAL A 24 -2.39 6.87 -2.03
N ALA A 25 -3.65 7.15 -1.68
CA ALA A 25 -4.75 6.21 -1.86
C ALA A 25 -5.22 6.22 -3.32
N CYS A 26 -5.46 5.05 -3.90
CA CYS A 26 -5.86 4.91 -5.30
C CYS A 26 -7.03 3.93 -5.46
N ASP A 27 -7.90 4.21 -6.43
CA ASP A 27 -8.89 3.26 -6.94
C ASP A 27 -8.30 2.48 -8.11
N VAL A 28 -8.62 1.20 -8.22
CA VAL A 28 -8.41 0.43 -9.44
C VAL A 28 -9.46 0.83 -10.46
N ILE A 29 -9.03 1.23 -11.66
CA ILE A 29 -9.93 1.57 -12.76
C ILE A 29 -10.13 0.37 -13.68
N SER A 30 -9.04 -0.31 -14.04
CA SER A 30 -9.10 -1.43 -14.97
C SER A 30 -7.86 -2.35 -14.90
N GLY A 31 -8.07 -3.61 -15.32
CA GLY A 31 -7.04 -4.64 -15.42
C GLY A 31 -6.61 -5.25 -14.10
N ASP A 32 -5.90 -6.37 -14.19
CA ASP A 32 -5.42 -7.13 -13.03
C ASP A 32 -3.96 -6.81 -12.71
N ALA A 33 -3.59 -6.95 -11.44
CA ALA A 33 -2.22 -6.79 -10.98
C ALA A 33 -1.48 -8.13 -11.14
N THR A 34 -0.32 -8.09 -11.81
CA THR A 34 0.53 -9.26 -12.07
C THR A 34 1.99 -8.86 -11.89
N VAL A 35 2.86 -9.82 -11.55
CA VAL A 35 4.31 -9.61 -11.57
C VAL A 35 4.75 -9.54 -13.03
N VAL A 36 5.38 -8.43 -13.41
CA VAL A 36 5.88 -8.18 -14.77
C VAL A 36 7.40 -8.03 -14.83
N ASP A 37 8.03 -7.83 -13.68
CA ASP A 37 9.48 -7.72 -13.50
C ASP A 37 9.86 -8.64 -12.33
N ASP A 38 10.32 -9.84 -12.67
CA ASP A 38 10.65 -10.92 -11.73
C ASP A 38 12.04 -10.77 -11.09
N ASP A 39 12.88 -9.88 -11.64
CA ASP A 39 14.15 -9.52 -11.02
C ASP A 39 13.94 -8.59 -9.80
N GLU A 40 12.90 -7.75 -9.83
CA GLU A 40 12.57 -6.82 -8.73
C GLU A 40 11.44 -7.30 -7.80
N LEU A 41 10.47 -8.08 -8.29
CA LEU A 41 9.26 -8.48 -7.56
C LEU A 41 9.08 -10.00 -7.51
N ASP A 42 8.99 -10.55 -6.30
CA ASP A 42 8.77 -12.00 -6.10
C ASP A 42 7.29 -12.40 -6.28
N ALA A 43 6.36 -11.64 -5.69
CA ALA A 43 4.93 -11.96 -5.70
C ALA A 43 4.03 -10.71 -5.57
N ILE A 44 2.76 -10.89 -5.92
CA ILE A 44 1.71 -9.89 -5.70
C ILE A 44 0.47 -10.54 -5.10
N VAL A 45 -0.14 -9.86 -4.12
CA VAL A 45 -1.35 -10.31 -3.44
C VAL A 45 -2.25 -9.12 -3.10
N TRP A 46 -3.56 -9.33 -3.22
CA TRP A 46 -4.56 -8.46 -2.61
C TRP A 46 -4.76 -8.91 -1.16
N ALA A 47 -4.28 -8.11 -0.20
CA ALA A 47 -4.30 -8.44 1.22
C ALA A 47 -5.46 -7.74 1.95
N SER A 48 -6.08 -8.45 2.90
CA SER A 48 -6.99 -7.85 3.88
C SER A 48 -6.19 -7.15 4.99
N LEU A 49 -6.89 -6.39 5.86
CA LEU A 49 -6.27 -5.79 7.05
C LEU A 49 -5.62 -6.84 7.98
N ALA A 50 -6.19 -8.04 8.06
CA ALA A 50 -5.68 -9.10 8.91
C ALA A 50 -4.35 -9.66 8.37
N ASP A 51 -4.24 -9.77 7.04
CA ASP A 51 -3.06 -10.32 6.36
C ASP A 51 -1.86 -9.35 6.42
N LEU A 52 -2.08 -8.05 6.61
CA LEU A 52 -1.02 -7.04 6.61
C LEU A 52 0.10 -7.31 7.62
N SER A 53 -0.22 -7.92 8.77
CA SER A 53 0.78 -8.21 9.80
C SER A 53 1.81 -9.26 9.36
N GLU A 54 1.47 -10.12 8.41
CA GLU A 54 2.37 -11.09 7.80
C GLU A 54 3.40 -10.40 6.90
N TYR A 55 2.96 -9.41 6.12
CA TYR A 55 3.80 -8.73 5.12
C TYR A 55 4.52 -7.48 5.65
N VAL A 56 3.95 -6.80 6.65
CA VAL A 56 4.47 -5.54 7.22
C VAL A 56 4.55 -5.65 8.74
N PRO A 57 5.49 -6.45 9.28
CA PRO A 57 5.54 -6.78 10.71
C PRO A 57 5.83 -5.58 11.61
N HIS A 58 6.41 -4.51 11.07
CA HIS A 58 6.70 -3.27 11.80
C HIS A 58 5.58 -2.22 11.70
N GLY A 59 4.46 -2.58 11.07
CA GLY A 59 3.30 -1.72 10.91
C GLY A 59 3.46 -0.67 9.80
N LEU A 60 2.32 -0.08 9.44
CA LEU A 60 2.23 0.98 8.45
C LEU A 60 2.41 2.35 9.09
N PHE A 61 2.66 3.35 8.24
CA PHE A 61 2.53 4.74 8.68
C PHE A 61 1.11 5.00 9.18
N ASN A 62 0.94 5.65 10.34
CA ASN A 62 -0.37 5.72 11.00
C ASN A 62 -1.49 6.28 10.10
N PRO A 63 -1.31 7.36 9.32
CA PRO A 63 -2.35 7.84 8.40
C PRO A 63 -2.78 6.81 7.35
N VAL A 64 -1.87 5.91 6.94
CA VAL A 64 -2.21 4.80 6.02
C VAL A 64 -3.06 3.76 6.75
N GLN A 65 -2.67 3.38 7.97
CA GLN A 65 -3.40 2.38 8.74
C GLN A 65 -4.82 2.86 9.11
N GLU A 66 -4.96 4.11 9.54
CA GLU A 66 -6.26 4.73 9.83
C GLU A 66 -7.15 4.78 8.58
N HIS A 67 -6.57 5.11 7.42
CA HIS A 67 -7.31 5.11 6.17
C HIS A 67 -7.81 3.72 5.79
N LEU A 68 -6.93 2.70 5.83
CA LEU A 68 -7.30 1.32 5.50
C LEU A 68 -8.35 0.78 6.47
N ALA A 69 -8.19 1.05 7.78
CA ALA A 69 -9.21 0.71 8.78
C ALA A 69 -10.56 1.35 8.43
N ALA A 70 -10.60 2.63 8.09
CA ALA A 70 -11.85 3.30 7.77
C ALA A 70 -12.54 2.76 6.50
N VAL A 71 -11.79 2.39 5.46
CA VAL A 71 -12.38 1.97 4.17
C VAL A 71 -12.62 0.47 4.04
N LEU A 72 -11.98 -0.36 4.87
CA LEU A 72 -12.12 -1.82 4.84
C LEU A 72 -12.95 -2.39 6.00
N SER A 73 -13.45 -1.56 6.93
CA SER A 73 -14.29 -2.01 8.05
C SER A 73 -15.77 -2.25 7.65
N THR A 74 -16.04 -2.69 6.42
CA THR A 74 -17.41 -2.97 5.93
C THR A 74 -17.60 -4.46 5.67
#